data_AF-A0A6P0GDP5-F1
#
_entry.id   AF-A0A6P0GDP5-F1
#
_cell.length_a   1.000
_cell.length_b   1.000
_cell.length_c   1.000
_cell.angle_alpha   90.00
_cell.angle_beta   90.00
_cell.angle_gamma   90.00
#
_symmetry.space_group_name_H-M   'P 1'
#
loop_
_entity.id
_entity.type
_entity.pdbx_description
1 polymer ?
#
loop_
_entity_poly.entity_id
_entity_poly.type
_entity_poly.pdbx_seq_one_letter_code
_entity_poly.pdbx_strand_id
1 'polypeptide(L)'
;ASVYPADLQRQRVIHLDQYSGAVLLDMRYRDYGPLAKLLEWGINVHLGQQYGTANQLILLFACIAIVLLCVSAAVMWWKRRPSGGLGVPPLPADPRTLRGLMVLLVLCGLIFPLVGLSLLLMWAFDRYWMRRTHADASAR
;
A
#
# COMPACT_ATOMS: atom_id res chain seq x y z
N ALA A 1 -22.51 17.62 -12.27
CA ALA A 1 -22.68 16.98 -10.96
C ALA A 1 -22.33 15.50 -11.09
N SER A 2 -21.49 14.97 -10.20
CA SER A 2 -21.08 13.55 -10.19
C SER A 2 -21.84 12.79 -9.12
N VAL A 3 -22.50 11.68 -9.47
CA VAL A 3 -23.18 10.78 -8.53
C VAL A 3 -22.48 9.43 -8.60
N TYR A 4 -22.08 8.91 -7.43
CA TYR A 4 -21.38 7.62 -7.30
C TYR A 4 -22.31 6.59 -6.65
N PRO A 5 -23.04 5.80 -7.45
CA PRO A 5 -23.96 4.79 -6.93
C PRO A 5 -23.21 3.64 -6.26
N ALA A 6 -23.83 2.99 -5.27
CA ALA A 6 -23.28 1.79 -4.61
C ALA A 6 -23.23 0.54 -5.50
N ASP A 7 -23.81 0.64 -6.69
CA ASP A 7 -23.78 -0.34 -7.76
C ASP A 7 -23.12 0.30 -8.98
N LEU A 8 -21.87 -0.11 -9.25
CA LEU A 8 -21.07 0.32 -10.39
C LEU A 8 -21.81 0.22 -11.73
N GLN A 9 -22.76 -0.72 -11.92
CA GLN A 9 -23.49 -0.85 -13.18
C GLN A 9 -24.31 0.40 -13.51
N ARG A 10 -24.65 1.20 -12.48
CA ARG A 10 -25.41 2.45 -12.62
C ARG A 10 -24.50 3.66 -12.84
N GLN A 11 -23.19 3.48 -12.81
CA GLN A 11 -22.24 4.57 -13.04
C GLN A 11 -22.33 5.05 -14.49
N ARG A 12 -22.41 6.37 -14.64
CA ARG A 12 -22.52 7.06 -15.91
C ARG A 12 -21.76 8.38 -15.85
N VAL A 13 -20.95 8.63 -16.86
CA VAL A 13 -20.15 9.84 -17.00
C VAL A 13 -20.74 10.64 -18.15
N ILE A 14 -21.24 11.83 -17.85
CA ILE A 14 -21.83 12.74 -18.83
C ILE A 14 -21.03 14.02 -18.85
N HIS A 15 -20.51 14.42 -20.01
CA HIS A 15 -19.88 15.72 -20.21
C HIS A 15 -20.86 16.62 -20.95
N LEU A 16 -21.08 17.82 -20.42
CA LEU A 16 -21.98 18.81 -20.98
C LEU A 16 -21.17 20.02 -21.44
N ASP A 17 -21.56 20.62 -22.56
CA ASP A 17 -21.06 21.92 -22.97
C ASP A 17 -21.55 22.99 -22.00
N GLN A 18 -20.63 23.86 -21.57
CA GLN A 18 -20.90 24.83 -20.51
C GLN A 18 -21.90 25.93 -20.90
N TYR A 19 -21.99 26.28 -22.19
CA TYR A 19 -22.80 27.41 -22.66
C TYR A 19 -24.13 26.96 -23.24
N SER A 20 -24.14 25.88 -24.01
CA SER A 20 -25.32 25.35 -24.69
C SER A 20 -26.03 24.24 -23.89
N GLY A 21 -25.35 23.62 -22.93
CA GLY A 21 -25.86 22.43 -22.23
C GLY A 21 -25.90 21.17 -23.10
N ALA A 22 -25.33 21.20 -24.31
CA ALA A 22 -25.29 20.06 -25.20
C ALA A 22 -24.47 18.91 -24.59
N VAL A 23 -24.92 17.67 -24.77
CA VAL A 23 -24.18 16.49 -24.31
C VAL A 23 -23.02 16.22 -25.25
N LEU A 24 -21.79 16.38 -24.74
CA LEU A 24 -20.54 16.11 -25.47
C LEU A 24 -20.08 14.66 -25.32
N LEU A 25 -20.36 14.05 -24.17
CA LEU A 25 -20.01 12.66 -23.87
C LEU A 25 -21.09 12.04 -23.00
N ASP A 26 -21.43 10.80 -23.29
CA ASP A 26 -22.31 9.98 -22.46
C ASP A 26 -21.78 8.55 -22.44
N MET A 27 -21.02 8.20 -21.40
CA MET A 27 -20.44 6.88 -21.21
C MET A 27 -21.05 6.19 -20.01
N ARG A 28 -21.44 4.93 -20.18
CA ARG A 28 -21.91 4.06 -19.09
C ARG A 28 -20.85 3.04 -18.75
N TYR A 29 -20.94 2.45 -17.56
CA TYR A 29 -20.02 1.40 -17.14
C TYR A 29 -19.88 0.23 -18.14
N ARG A 30 -20.97 -0.12 -18.85
CA ARG A 30 -20.92 -1.15 -19.90
C ARG A 30 -20.01 -0.82 -21.06
N ASP A 31 -19.83 0.47 -21.36
CA ASP A 31 -19.04 0.97 -22.49
C ASP A 31 -17.53 0.97 -22.15
N TYR A 32 -17.16 0.66 -20.91
CA TYR A 32 -15.76 0.56 -20.48
C TYR A 32 -15.12 -0.74 -20.97
N GLY A 33 -13.84 -0.64 -21.36
CA GLY A 33 -13.00 -1.81 -21.64
C GLY A 33 -12.78 -2.68 -20.40
N PRO A 34 -12.36 -3.94 -20.55
CA PRO A 34 -12.22 -4.89 -19.43
C PRO A 34 -11.24 -4.41 -18.36
N LEU A 35 -10.12 -3.81 -18.76
CA LEU A 35 -9.15 -3.24 -17.82
C LEU A 35 -9.75 -2.04 -17.06
N ALA A 36 -10.43 -1.14 -17.77
CA ALA A 36 -11.08 0.02 -17.15
C ALA A 36 -12.15 -0.40 -16.14
N LYS A 37 -12.94 -1.45 -16.45
CA LYS A 37 -13.90 -2.05 -15.51
C LYS A 37 -13.24 -2.57 -14.25
N LEU A 38 -12.13 -3.32 -14.38
CA LEU A 38 -11.40 -3.86 -13.23
C LEU A 38 -10.85 -2.74 -12.34
N LEU A 39 -10.27 -1.71 -12.94
CA LEU A 39 -9.73 -0.56 -12.21
C LEU A 39 -10.84 0.20 -11.49
N GLU A 40 -11.93 0.55 -12.19
CA GLU A 40 -13.06 1.26 -11.61
C GLU A 40 -13.72 0.46 -10.48
N TRP A 41 -13.84 -0.87 -10.65
CA TRP A 41 -14.30 -1.77 -9.60
C TRP A 41 -13.38 -1.73 -8.38
N GLY A 42 -12.07 -1.84 -8.58
CA GLY A 42 -11.08 -1.76 -7.51
C GLY A 42 -11.14 -0.45 -6.74
N ILE A 43 -11.28 0.67 -7.45
CA ILE A 43 -11.40 2.02 -6.87
C ILE A 43 -12.65 2.12 -5.99
N ASN A 44 -13.82 1.74 -6.51
CA ASN A 44 -15.08 1.83 -5.76
C ASN A 44 -15.13 0.86 -4.57
N VAL A 45 -14.54 -0.34 -4.70
CA VAL A 45 -14.39 -1.27 -3.57
C VAL A 45 -13.47 -0.63 -2.51
N HIS A 46 -12.33 -0.07 -2.91
CA HIS A 46 -11.39 0.58 -1.99
C HIS A 46 -12.00 1.80 -1.28
N LEU A 47 -12.83 2.59 -1.98
CA LEU A 47 -13.53 3.75 -1.42
C LEU A 47 -14.70 3.37 -0.49
N GLY A 48 -15.06 2.10 -0.38
CA GLY A 48 -16.21 1.68 0.42
C GLY A 48 -17.56 2.02 -0.23
N GLN A 49 -17.57 2.34 -1.53
CA GLN A 49 -18.78 2.75 -2.26
C GLN A 49 -19.53 1.54 -2.82
N GLN A 50 -18.80 0.57 -3.38
CA GLN A 50 -19.40 -0.65 -3.91
C GLN A 50 -19.95 -1.54 -2.79
N TYR A 51 -21.11 -2.17 -3.01
CA TYR A 51 -21.79 -3.06 -2.05
C TYR A 51 -22.29 -2.40 -0.76
N GLY A 52 -22.24 -1.06 -0.66
CA GLY A 52 -22.76 -0.30 0.46
C GLY A 52 -22.09 -0.64 1.80
N THR A 53 -22.91 -0.80 2.85
CA THR A 53 -22.42 -0.96 4.24
C THR A 53 -21.58 -2.22 4.45
N ALA A 54 -21.82 -3.29 3.70
CA ALA A 54 -21.03 -4.53 3.82
C ALA A 54 -19.54 -4.28 3.51
N ASN A 55 -19.25 -3.54 2.44
CA ASN A 55 -17.88 -3.20 2.07
C ASN A 55 -17.24 -2.23 3.08
N GLN A 56 -18.00 -1.27 3.60
CA GLN A 56 -17.53 -0.37 4.64
C GLN A 56 -17.11 -1.11 5.92
N LEU A 57 -17.87 -2.12 6.34
CA LEU A 57 -17.51 -2.95 7.49
C LEU A 57 -16.23 -3.75 7.22
N ILE A 58 -16.07 -4.33 6.03
CA ILE A 58 -14.85 -5.05 5.65
C ILE A 58 -13.64 -4.11 5.70
N LEU A 59 -13.76 -2.90 5.13
CA LEU A 59 -12.70 -1.90 5.16
C LEU A 59 -12.41 -1.42 6.58
N LEU A 60 -13.43 -1.26 7.44
CA LEU A 60 -13.24 -0.94 8.86
C LEU A 60 -12.40 -2.01 9.55
N PHE A 61 -12.72 -3.29 9.37
CA PHE A 61 -11.92 -4.38 9.94
C PHE A 61 -10.50 -4.41 9.40
N ALA A 62 -10.31 -4.14 8.10
CA ALA A 62 -8.98 -4.03 7.50
C ALA A 62 -8.17 -2.88 8.15
N CYS A 63 -8.79 -1.71 8.34
CA CYS A 63 -8.16 -0.57 9.02
C CYS A 63 -7.77 -0.92 10.47
N ILE A 64 -8.66 -1.57 11.23
CA ILE A 64 -8.36 -2.02 12.59
C ILE A 64 -7.18 -3.00 12.58
N ALA A 65 -7.16 -3.96 11.66
CA ALA A 65 -6.07 -4.93 11.53
C ALA A 65 -4.72 -4.25 11.25
N ILE A 66 -4.70 -3.23 10.38
CA ILE A 66 -3.50 -2.43 10.10
C ILE A 66 -3.03 -1.68 11.34
N VAL A 67 -3.94 -1.05 12.09
CA VAL A 67 -3.58 -0.38 13.36
C VAL A 67 -2.97 -1.37 14.34
N LEU A 68 -3.58 -2.54 14.53
CA LEU A 68 -3.06 -3.58 15.40
C LEU A 68 -1.69 -4.09 14.92
N LEU A 69 -1.49 -4.21 13.60
CA LEU A 69 -0.20 -4.58 13.01
C LEU A 69 0.88 -3.54 13.33
N CYS A 70 0.60 -2.25 13.15
CA CYS A 70 1.53 -1.16 13.46
C CYS A 70 1.88 -1.12 14.96
N VAL A 71 0.87 -1.21 15.84
CA VAL A 71 1.08 -1.22 17.29
C VAL A 71 1.88 -2.44 17.70
N SER A 72 1.54 -3.63 17.20
CA SER A 72 2.28 -4.85 17.53
C SER A 72 3.72 -4.80 17.02
N ALA A 73 3.98 -4.26 15.83
CA ALA A 73 5.33 -4.03 15.32
C ALA A 73 6.15 -3.11 16.24
N ALA A 74 5.56 -1.99 16.67
CA ALA A 74 6.20 -1.06 17.61
C ALA A 74 6.48 -1.71 18.98
N VAL A 75 5.51 -2.45 19.53
CA VAL A 75 5.67 -3.19 20.79
C VAL A 75 6.75 -4.26 20.69
N MET A 76 6.78 -5.04 19.59
CA MET A 76 7.82 -6.04 19.35
C MET A 76 9.20 -5.41 19.24
N TRP A 77 9.31 -4.28 18.55
CA TRP A 77 10.56 -3.53 18.48
C TRP A 77 11.00 -3.04 19.87
N TRP A 78 10.09 -2.46 20.65
CA TRP A 78 10.40 -1.95 21.99
C TRP A 78 10.88 -3.05 22.94
N LYS A 79 10.33 -4.26 22.83
CA LYS A 79 10.74 -5.43 23.63
C LYS A 79 12.10 -6.02 23.20
N ARG A 80 12.50 -5.84 21.94
CA ARG A 80 13.70 -6.49 21.37
C ARG A 80 14.85 -5.53 21.10
N ARG A 81 14.67 -4.22 21.30
CA ARG A 81 15.73 -3.23 21.12
C ARG A 81 16.86 -3.43 22.15
N PRO A 82 18.13 -3.14 21.80
CA PRO A 82 19.24 -3.20 22.74
C PRO A 82 19.06 -2.23 23.92
N SER A 83 19.51 -2.62 25.12
CA SER A 83 19.55 -1.72 26.27
C SER A 83 20.56 -0.58 26.02
N GLY A 84 20.11 0.67 26.16
CA GLY A 84 20.97 1.85 26.04
C GLY A 84 21.03 2.52 24.67
N GLY A 85 20.22 2.10 23.68
CA GLY A 85 20.22 2.79 22.37
C GLY A 85 19.02 2.51 21.46
N LEU A 86 18.91 3.31 20.39
CA LEU A 86 18.01 3.07 19.26
C LEU A 86 18.73 2.18 18.25
N GLY A 87 18.70 0.85 18.49
CA GLY A 87 19.39 -0.14 17.65
C GLY A 87 18.44 -1.06 16.90
N VAL A 88 18.94 -1.71 15.85
CA VAL A 88 18.22 -2.75 15.12
C VAL A 88 18.11 -3.99 16.01
N PRO A 89 16.89 -4.53 16.24
CA PRO A 89 16.72 -5.79 16.97
C PRO A 89 17.52 -6.94 16.35
N PRO A 90 17.96 -7.93 17.14
CA PRO A 90 18.73 -9.07 16.62
C PRO A 90 17.96 -9.83 15.53
N LEU A 91 18.68 -10.46 14.61
CA LEU A 91 18.08 -11.29 13.56
C LEU A 91 17.28 -12.46 14.18
N PRO A 92 16.20 -12.92 13.53
CA PRO A 92 15.49 -14.13 13.95
C PRO A 92 16.44 -15.34 13.98
N ALA A 93 16.30 -16.19 15.00
CA ALA A 93 17.13 -17.40 15.13
C ALA A 93 16.81 -18.46 14.06
N ASP A 94 15.58 -18.47 13.52
CA ASP A 94 15.17 -19.40 12.46
C ASP A 94 15.37 -18.79 11.06
N PRO A 95 16.25 -19.37 10.22
CA PRO A 95 16.46 -18.91 8.85
C PRO A 95 15.24 -19.10 7.92
N ARG A 96 14.24 -19.90 8.29
CA ARG A 96 13.00 -20.06 7.51
C ARG A 96 12.14 -18.79 7.54
N THR A 97 12.03 -18.14 8.70
CA THR A 97 11.30 -16.89 8.85
C THR A 97 11.89 -15.79 7.98
N LEU A 98 13.22 -15.70 7.94
CA LEU A 98 13.92 -14.71 7.11
C LEU A 98 13.69 -14.97 5.62
N ARG A 99 13.73 -16.23 5.18
CA ARG A 99 13.40 -16.60 3.79
C ARG A 99 11.97 -16.24 3.41
N GLY A 100 11.00 -16.53 4.28
CA GLY A 100 9.61 -16.13 4.07
C GLY A 100 9.44 -14.62 3.91
N LEU A 101 10.10 -13.84 4.78
CA LEU A 101 10.11 -12.37 4.69
C LEU A 101 10.73 -11.88 3.39
N MET A 102 11.86 -12.45 2.96
CA MET A 102 12.53 -12.08 1.71
C MET A 102 11.66 -12.37 0.49
N VAL A 103 11.02 -13.54 0.43
CA VAL A 103 10.09 -13.89 -0.66
C VAL A 103 8.93 -12.90 -0.71
N LEU A 104 8.35 -12.57 0.46
CA LEU A 104 7.27 -11.59 0.56
C LEU A 104 7.72 -10.20 0.06
N LEU A 105 8.89 -9.72 0.49
CA LEU A 105 9.44 -8.43 0.07
C LEU A 105 9.69 -8.37 -1.44
N VAL A 106 10.26 -9.42 -2.02
CA VAL A 106 10.50 -9.50 -3.47
C VAL A 106 9.18 -9.50 -4.23
N LEU A 107 8.21 -10.31 -3.81
CA LEU A 107 6.90 -10.39 -4.46
C LEU A 107 6.17 -9.03 -4.39
N CYS A 108 6.15 -8.39 -3.22
CA CYS A 108 5.60 -7.04 -3.06
C CYS A 108 6.36 -6.00 -3.88
N GLY A 109 7.69 -6.08 -3.96
CA GLY A 109 8.52 -5.18 -4.76
C GLY A 109 8.31 -5.32 -6.26
N LEU A 110 7.98 -6.51 -6.74
CA LEU A 110 7.62 -6.76 -8.14
C LEU A 110 6.23 -6.23 -8.49
N ILE A 111 5.26 -6.40 -7.59
CA ILE A 111 3.89 -5.88 -7.77
C ILE A 111 3.88 -4.34 -7.64
N PHE A 112 4.66 -3.80 -6.71
CA PHE A 112 4.75 -2.36 -6.42
C PHE A 112 6.20 -1.87 -6.63
N PRO A 113 6.60 -1.55 -7.89
CA PRO A 113 7.98 -1.29 -8.24
C PRO A 113 8.60 -0.11 -7.49
N LEU A 114 7.82 0.93 -7.18
CA LEU A 114 8.30 2.06 -6.37
C LEU A 114 8.64 1.66 -4.93
N VAL A 115 7.90 0.71 -4.34
CA VAL A 115 8.21 0.15 -3.02
C VAL A 115 9.47 -0.71 -3.11
N GLY A 116 9.61 -1.54 -4.15
CA GLY A 116 10.83 -2.30 -4.39
C GLY A 116 12.06 -1.39 -4.52
N LEU A 117 11.94 -0.31 -5.28
CA LEU A 117 13.01 0.66 -5.48
C LEU A 117 13.37 1.38 -4.18
N SER A 118 12.40 1.81 -3.37
CA SER A 118 12.68 2.49 -2.10
C SER A 118 13.39 1.57 -1.11
N LEU A 119 13.04 0.28 -1.07
CA LEU A 119 13.74 -0.72 -0.25
C LEU A 119 15.19 -0.92 -0.71
N LEU A 120 15.44 -0.98 -2.03
CA LEU A 120 16.79 -1.09 -2.58
C LEU A 120 17.64 0.14 -2.25
N LEU A 121 17.07 1.34 -2.35
CA LEU A 121 17.74 2.59 -1.99
C LEU A 121 18.06 2.64 -0.50
N MET A 122 17.11 2.27 0.37
CA MET A 122 17.34 2.21 1.81
C MET A 122 18.45 1.20 2.15
N TRP A 123 18.43 0.03 1.51
CA TRP A 123 19.49 -0.98 1.69
C TRP A 123 20.87 -0.48 1.26
N ALA A 124 20.96 0.21 0.12
CA ALA A 124 22.21 0.80 -0.35
C ALA A 124 22.71 1.88 0.62
N PHE A 125 21.80 2.72 1.13
CA PHE A 125 22.11 3.76 2.12
C PHE A 125 22.62 3.16 3.43
N ASP A 126 21.92 2.16 3.97
CA ASP A 126 22.30 1.46 5.20
C ASP A 126 23.69 0.83 5.06
N ARG A 127 23.94 0.14 3.94
CA ARG A 127 25.25 -0.46 3.63
C ARG A 127 26.36 0.59 3.54
N TYR A 128 26.08 1.74 2.94
CA TYR A 128 27.05 2.83 2.83
C TYR A 128 27.38 3.46 4.17
N TRP A 129 26.37 3.73 5.01
CA TRP A 129 26.55 4.33 6.32
C TRP A 129 27.31 3.40 7.27
N MET A 130 26.94 2.12 7.33
CA MET A 130 27.66 1.13 8.16
C MET A 130 29.13 1.00 7.74
N ARG A 131 29.43 1.01 6.44
CA ARG A 131 30.82 0.95 5.95
C ARG A 131 31.65 2.15 6.44
N ARG A 132 31.06 3.34 6.48
CA ARG A 132 31.73 4.55 6.97
C ARG A 132 31.99 4.49 8.47
N THR A 133 30.98 4.14 9.27
CA THR A 133 31.15 4.06 10.74
C THR A 133 32.17 3.01 11.15
N HIS A 134 32.24 1.87 10.44
CA HIS A 134 33.28 0.86 10.68
C HIS A 134 34.68 1.32 10.25
N ALA A 135 34.80 2.08 9.15
CA ALA A 135 36.07 2.66 8.73
C ALA A 135 36.60 3.69 9.76
N ASP A 136 35.74 4.59 10.25
CA ASP A 136 36.13 5.60 11.24
C ASP A 136 36.49 5.00 12.60
N ALA A 137 35.87 3.87 12.99
CA ALA A 137 36.17 3.15 14.23
C ALA A 137 37.49 2.36 14.17
N SER A 138 37.95 1.96 12.99
CA SER A 138 39.23 1.24 12.81
C SER A 138 40.43 2.15 12.65
N ALA A 139 40.20 3.46 12.44
CA ALA A 139 41.23 4.49 12.35
C ALA A 139 41.53 5.17 13.71
N ARG A 140 40.81 4.83 14.78
CA ARG A 140 41.05 5.25 16.17
C ARG A 140 41.67 4.11 16.96
#